data_AF-A0A0F7ICX7-F1
#
_entry.id   AF-A0A0F7ICX7-F1
#
_cell.length_a   1.000
_cell.length_b   1.000
_cell.length_c   1.000
_cell.angle_alpha   90.00
_cell.angle_beta   90.00
_cell.angle_gamma   90.00
#
_symmetry.space_group_name_H-M   'P 1'
#
loop_
_entity.id
_entity.type
_entity.pdbx_description
1 polymer ?
#
loop_
_entity_poly.entity_id
_entity_poly.type
_entity_poly.pdbx_seq_one_letter_code
_entity_poly.pdbx_strand_id
1 'polypeptide(L)' 'MNTTTRTVEIEWTEVSHHRATVNVPPGLDLDCVDLGDALAALSDMGFTGVEREGIVVRPVEHDAAALLFDPV' A
#
# COMPACT_ATOMS: atom_id res chain seq x y z
N MET A 1 2.95 30.21 -26.13
CA MET A 1 3.65 28.91 -26.17
C MET A 1 2.58 27.85 -25.98
N ASN A 2 2.32 27.00 -26.98
CA ASN A 2 1.36 25.90 -26.84
C ASN A 2 2.06 24.80 -26.06
N THR A 3 1.82 24.69 -24.75
CA THR A 3 2.29 23.57 -23.95
C THR A 3 1.44 22.35 -24.28
N THR A 4 1.83 21.60 -25.32
CA THR A 4 1.31 20.26 -25.55
C THR A 4 1.68 19.39 -24.37
N THR A 5 0.69 18.96 -23.59
CA THR A 5 0.87 18.07 -22.45
C THR A 5 1.28 16.68 -22.93
N ARG A 6 2.13 16.02 -22.13
CA ARG A 6 2.52 14.62 -22.34
C ARG A 6 1.74 13.75 -21.35
N THR A 7 1.22 12.63 -21.82
CA THR A 7 0.62 11.63 -20.94
C THR A 7 1.68 10.66 -20.44
N VAL A 8 1.67 10.41 -19.13
CA VAL A 8 2.49 9.40 -18.47
C VAL A 8 1.58 8.47 -17.69
N GLU A 9 1.93 7.19 -17.67
CA GLU A 9 1.32 6.22 -16.78
C GLU A 9 2.21 6.09 -15.54
N ILE A 10 1.57 6.08 -14.37
CA ILE A 10 2.22 5.89 -13.07
C ILE A 10 1.62 4.63 -12.47
N GLU A 11 2.47 3.63 -12.23
CA GLU A 11 2.10 2.35 -11.65
C GLU A 11 2.80 2.20 -10.30
N TRP A 12 2.10 1.68 -9.29
CA TRP A 12 2.65 1.35 -7.97
C TRP A 12 1.81 0.26 -7.31
N THR A 13 2.38 -0.39 -6.30
CA THR A 13 1.66 -1.29 -5.40
C THR A 13 1.45 -0.60 -4.06
N GLU A 14 0.26 -0.72 -3.48
CA GLU A 14 -0.01 -0.28 -2.10
C GLU A 14 0.12 -1.46 -1.14
N VAL A 15 1.00 -1.29 -0.14
CA VAL A 15 1.25 -2.27 0.93
C VAL A 15 0.68 -1.72 2.23
N SER A 16 -0.27 -2.44 2.82
CA SER A 16 -0.85 -2.07 4.11
C SER A 16 -0.06 -2.70 5.25
N HIS A 17 0.36 -1.88 6.21
CA HIS A 17 1.10 -2.31 7.39
C HIS A 17 0.17 -2.44 8.58
N HIS A 18 0.23 -3.59 9.25
CA HIS A 18 -0.52 -3.87 10.46
C HIS A 18 0.43 -4.35 11.56
N ARG A 19 0.24 -3.86 12.79
CA ARG A 19 0.99 -4.26 13.98
C ARG A 19 0.09 -4.25 15.21
N ALA A 20 0.07 -5.35 15.95
CA ALA A 20 -0.64 -5.47 17.22
C ALA A 20 0.26 -6.11 18.28
N THR A 21 0.06 -5.71 19.53
CA THR A 21 0.67 -6.34 20.70
C THR A 21 -0.43 -7.02 21.51
N VAL A 22 -0.28 -8.33 21.74
CA VAL A 22 -1.28 -9.14 22.46
C VAL A 22 -0.65 -9.78 23.69
N ASN A 23 -1.43 -9.92 24.77
CA ASN A 23 -1.03 -10.70 25.94
C ASN A 23 -1.34 -12.17 25.68
N VAL A 24 -0.38 -13.05 25.96
CA VAL A 24 -0.53 -14.51 25.81
C VAL A 24 -0.41 -15.21 27.17
N PRO A 25 -1.06 -16.38 27.37
CA PRO A 25 -0.90 -17.17 28.59
C PRO A 25 0.56 -17.58 28.83
N PRO A 26 1.00 -17.67 30.10
CA PRO A 26 2.34 -18.17 30.42
C PRO A 26 2.47 -19.63 29.98
N GLY A 27 3.55 -19.96 29.27
CA GLY A 27 3.79 -21.31 28.74
C GLY A 27 3.11 -21.62 27.42
N LEU A 28 2.44 -20.64 26.78
CA LEU A 28 2.02 -20.78 25.39
C LEU A 28 3.26 -20.93 24.50
N ASP A 29 3.31 -22.02 23.73
CA ASP A 29 4.33 -22.22 22.71
C ASP A 29 3.98 -21.41 21.46
N LEU A 30 4.76 -20.36 21.20
CA LEU A 30 4.54 -19.44 20.08
C LEU A 30 4.94 -20.05 18.73
N ASP A 31 5.79 -21.08 18.73
CA ASP A 31 6.20 -21.76 17.49
C ASP A 31 5.14 -22.77 17.02
N CYS A 32 4.24 -23.18 17.91
CA CYS A 32 3.15 -24.12 17.63
C CYS A 32 1.78 -23.45 17.38
N VAL A 33 1.67 -22.12 17.50
CA VAL A 33 0.41 -21.39 17.32
C VAL A 33 0.54 -20.43 16.14
N ASP A 34 -0.38 -20.53 15.19
CA ASP A 34 -0.48 -19.56 14.10
C ASP A 34 -1.15 -18.26 14.57
N LEU A 35 -0.33 -17.36 15.11
CA LEU A 35 -0.77 -16.03 15.49
C LEU A 35 -1.01 -15.12 14.27
N GLY A 36 -0.48 -15.45 13.09
CA GLY A 36 -0.65 -14.66 11.87
C GLY A 36 -2.10 -14.66 11.40
N ASP A 37 -2.71 -15.84 11.31
CA ASP A 37 -4.11 -15.99 10.93
C ASP A 37 -5.06 -15.40 12.00
N ALA A 38 -4.72 -15.55 13.29
CA ALA A 38 -5.49 -14.96 14.37
C ALA A 38 -5.43 -13.41 14.37
N LEU A 39 -4.29 -12.83 13.98
CA LEU A 39 -4.14 -11.38 13.80
C LEU A 39 -4.84 -10.88 12.53
N ALA A 40 -4.90 -11.68 11.46
CA ALA A 40 -5.65 -11.35 10.24
C ALA A 40 -7.15 -11.17 10.52
N ALA A 41 -7.69 -11.90 11.51
CA ALA A 41 -9.07 -11.72 11.98
C ALA A 41 -9.29 -10.41 12.78
N LEU A 42 -8.23 -9.70 13.16
CA LEU A 42 -8.29 -8.41 13.87
C LEU A 42 -8.16 -7.22 12.90
N SER A 43 -8.52 -7.36 11.63
CA SER A 43 -8.17 -6.46 10.51
C SER A 43 -8.28 -4.94 10.73
N ASP A 44 -9.16 -4.47 11.61
CA ASP A 44 -9.30 -3.03 11.94
C ASP A 44 -8.44 -2.57 13.13
N MET A 45 -7.83 -3.50 13.88
CA MET A 45 -6.93 -3.26 14.99
C MET A 45 -5.48 -3.37 14.51
N GLY A 46 -4.73 -2.27 14.62
CA GLY A 46 -3.30 -2.28 14.37
C GLY A 46 -2.87 -1.80 12.99
N PHE A 47 -3.76 -1.25 12.17
CA PHE A 47 -3.33 -0.52 10.97
C PHE A 47 -2.35 0.59 11.36
N THR A 48 -1.15 0.55 10.80
CA THR A 48 -0.10 1.55 11.06
C THR A 48 0.14 2.48 9.89
N GLY A 49 -0.27 2.10 8.68
CA GLY A 49 -0.11 2.93 7.49
C GLY A 49 -0.14 2.13 6.20
N VAL A 50 -0.14 2.87 5.08
CA VAL A 50 0.06 2.33 3.74
C VAL A 50 1.37 2.89 3.19
N GLU A 51 2.17 2.01 2.60
CA GLU A 51 3.36 2.38 1.84
C GLU A 51 3.14 2.09 0.36
N ARG A 52 3.74 2.91 -0.50
CA ARG A 52 3.72 2.70 -1.95
C ARG A 52 5.07 2.16 -2.39
N GLU A 53 5.04 1.00 -3.02
CA GLU A 53 6.25 0.32 -3.50
C GLU A 53 6.22 0.18 -5.02
N GLY A 54 7.41 0.01 -5.61
CA GLY A 54 7.55 -0.25 -7.04
C GLY A 54 7.03 0.87 -7.94
N ILE A 55 7.17 2.13 -7.53
CA ILE A 55 6.67 3.27 -8.31
C ILE A 55 7.43 3.35 -9.65
N VAL A 56 6.71 3.16 -10.75
CA VAL A 56 7.22 3.27 -12.11
C VAL A 56 6.45 4.36 -12.85
N VAL A 57 7.19 5.26 -13.51
CA VAL A 57 6.63 6.27 -14.38
C VAL A 57 7.09 5.98 -15.80
N ARG A 58 6.15 5.77 -16.72
CA ARG A 58 6.47 5.53 -18.14
C ARG A 58 5.68 6.46 -19.05
N PRO A 59 6.30 6.98 -20.11
CA PRO A 59 5.56 7.73 -21.10
C PRO A 59 4.69 6.81 -21.93
N VAL A 60 3.50 7.29 -22.27
CA VAL A 60 2.53 6.57 -23.11
C VAL A 60 2.06 7.48 -24.25
N GLU A 61 1.23 6.95 -25.14
CA GLU A 61 0.56 7.77 -26.15
C GLU A 61 -0.26 8.87 -25.50
N HIS A 62 -0.35 10.02 -26.16
CA HIS A 62 -1.10 11.15 -25.63
C HIS A 62 -2.58 10.81 -25.52
N ASP A 63 -3.12 10.92 -24.31
CA ASP A 63 -4.52 10.77 -23.98
C ASP A 63 -5.08 12.12 -23.52
N ALA A 64 -5.98 12.69 -24.32
CA ALA A 64 -6.62 13.96 -24.05
C ALA A 64 -7.66 13.89 -22.90
N ALA A 65 -8.09 12.69 -22.50
CA ALA A 65 -8.98 12.46 -21.36
C ALA A 65 -8.23 12.26 -20.03
N ALA A 66 -6.90 12.11 -20.07
CA ALA A 66 -6.11 11.95 -18.86
C ALA A 66 -6.18 13.19 -17.96
N LEU A 67 -6.24 12.96 -16.65
CA LEU A 67 -6.27 14.03 -15.66
C LEU A 67 -4.96 14.83 -15.70
N LEU A 68 -5.08 16.15 -15.61
CA LEU A 68 -3.91 17.02 -15.45
C LEU A 68 -3.37 16.86 -14.04
N PHE A 69 -2.12 16.42 -13.94
CA PHE A 69 -1.41 16.39 -12.67
C PHE A 69 -0.94 17.81 -12.30
N ASP A 70 -1.35 18.31 -11.13
CA ASP A 70 -0.92 19.58 -10.56
C ASP A 70 -0.05 19.33 -9.31
N PRO A 71 1.28 19.56 -9.37
CA PRO A 71 2.14 19.41 -8.21
C PRO A 71 1.90 20.57 -7.23
N VAL A 72 1.10 20.30 -6.20
CA VAL A 72 0.90 21.21 -5.05
C VAL A 72 2.09 21.17 -4.10
#